data_AF-A0A4R5XFV2-F1
#
_entry.id   AF-A0A4R5XFV2-F1
#
_cell.length_a   1.000
_cell.length_b   1.000
_cell.length_c   1.000
_cell.angle_alpha   90.00
_cell.angle_beta   90.00
_cell.angle_gamma   90.00
#
_symmetry.space_group_name_H-M   'P 1'
#
loop_
_entity.id
_entity.type
_entity.pdbx_description
1 polymer ?
#
loop_
_entity_poly.entity_id
_entity_poly.type
_entity_poly.pdbx_seq_one_letter_code
_entity_poly.pdbx_strand_id
1 'polypeptide(L)'
;MRKSKVPPSHTPSPHITRPTTPIEGLADFWFSDGNLVLVADGIHFKVHRGVLARQSEVFRDILSIPQPADVTLIDGCNVVELYDSPLDVMYLLRALYDGLYFKRTQKEDFHAFTAILRLSTKYFIESLRQLCMSRLQTDWPSTLSGWDMREREATDEKGRYNPRDHLPHPIVLIKFAKEMGLRHLIPSAMYDLCRYGPSKVVSGELTHVEEFEGQLVFNQVLLSTEDLYRVLIGREAAQRAVAQFILEELTEREISPDCHNKHREGGRVCQESFYFIMLNTLRSVGGIACGRDGDPLYTLTQAAEMLSREDFSDGVRLCSLNICAACRLDFVRCVDRARQEVWERIPGWFGMDGFDH
;
A
#
# COMPACT_ATOMS: atom_id res chain seq x y z
N MET A 1 -21.84 77.26 -23.86
CA MET A 1 -20.42 76.82 -23.78
C MET A 1 -20.11 76.37 -22.35
N ARG A 2 -20.09 75.05 -22.09
CA ARG A 2 -19.37 74.41 -20.98
C ARG A 2 -19.04 72.99 -21.43
N LYS A 3 -17.77 72.75 -21.73
CA LYS A 3 -17.24 71.43 -22.14
C LYS A 3 -17.06 70.60 -20.87
N SER A 4 -17.74 69.45 -20.78
CA SER A 4 -17.46 68.43 -19.76
C SER A 4 -16.31 67.54 -20.26
N LYS A 5 -15.22 67.48 -19.50
CA LYS A 5 -14.09 66.57 -19.72
C LYS A 5 -14.43 65.20 -19.14
N VAL A 6 -14.40 64.16 -19.97
CA VAL A 6 -14.43 62.75 -19.53
C VAL A 6 -12.98 62.34 -19.21
N PRO A 7 -12.68 61.77 -18.02
CA PRO A 7 -11.34 61.25 -17.71
C PRO A 7 -11.15 59.84 -18.31
N PRO A 8 -9.90 59.42 -18.62
CA PRO A 8 -9.65 58.12 -19.24
C PRO A 8 -9.88 56.96 -18.26
N SER A 9 -10.52 55.92 -18.77
CA SER A 9 -10.75 54.65 -18.07
C SER A 9 -9.42 53.90 -17.89
N HIS A 10 -8.97 53.76 -16.65
CA HIS A 10 -7.94 52.81 -16.27
C HIS A 10 -8.55 51.40 -16.27
N THR A 11 -8.09 50.54 -17.17
CA THR A 11 -8.30 49.08 -17.09
C THR A 11 -7.45 48.54 -15.94
N PRO A 12 -8.02 47.82 -14.95
CA PRO A 12 -7.24 47.20 -13.89
C PRO A 12 -6.46 46.01 -14.45
N SER A 13 -5.19 45.88 -14.05
CA SER A 13 -4.39 44.67 -14.26
C SER A 13 -5.07 43.46 -13.61
N PRO A 14 -4.92 42.24 -14.17
CA PRO A 14 -5.48 41.05 -13.57
C PRO A 14 -4.84 40.85 -12.19
N HIS A 15 -5.64 41.01 -11.15
CA HIS A 15 -5.22 40.75 -9.78
C HIS A 15 -4.96 39.26 -9.61
N ILE A 16 -3.74 38.93 -9.20
CA ILE A 16 -3.33 37.61 -8.72
C ILE A 16 -4.23 37.25 -7.53
N THR A 17 -5.24 36.43 -7.74
CA THR A 17 -6.00 35.83 -6.64
C THR A 17 -5.18 34.69 -6.05
N ARG A 18 -4.56 34.95 -4.91
CA ARG A 18 -3.96 33.90 -4.08
C ARG A 18 -5.07 32.98 -3.55
N PRO A 19 -4.86 31.65 -3.49
CA PRO A 19 -5.78 30.75 -2.83
C PRO A 19 -5.95 31.17 -1.36
N THR A 20 -7.17 31.00 -0.86
CA THR A 20 -7.62 31.43 0.47
C THR A 20 -6.99 30.64 1.62
N THR A 21 -6.26 29.57 1.32
CA THR A 21 -5.44 28.80 2.25
C THR A 21 -4.01 28.70 1.68
N PRO A 22 -2.95 29.03 2.46
CA PRO A 22 -1.58 28.82 2.02
C PRO A 22 -1.31 27.31 1.93
N ILE A 23 -1.19 26.79 0.72
CA ILE A 23 -0.60 25.46 0.52
C ILE A 23 0.89 25.61 0.85
N GLU A 24 1.36 24.97 1.92
CA GLU A 24 2.79 24.97 2.28
C GLU A 24 3.63 24.45 1.09
N GLY A 25 4.70 25.17 0.75
CA GLY A 25 5.60 24.81 -0.35
C GLY A 25 5.20 25.32 -1.74
N LEU A 26 4.03 25.93 -1.92
CA LEU A 26 3.63 26.52 -3.22
C LEU A 26 4.59 27.65 -3.67
N ALA A 27 5.14 28.38 -2.69
CA ALA A 27 6.13 29.43 -2.92
C ALA A 27 7.49 28.88 -3.39
N ASP A 28 7.77 27.59 -3.19
CA ASP A 28 9.07 26.99 -3.52
C ASP A 28 9.26 26.84 -5.04
N PHE A 29 8.17 26.85 -5.80
CA PHE A 29 8.17 26.66 -7.27
C PHE A 29 7.95 27.97 -8.02
N TRP A 30 8.60 29.03 -7.56
CA TRP A 30 8.72 30.29 -8.29
C TRP A 30 10.20 30.65 -8.49
N PHE A 31 10.83 30.07 -9.52
CA PHE A 31 12.24 30.28 -9.80
C PHE A 31 12.49 31.65 -10.46
N SER A 32 13.46 32.41 -9.94
CA SER A 32 13.80 33.73 -10.47
C SER A 32 14.25 33.68 -11.94
N ASP A 33 14.95 32.61 -12.31
CA ASP A 33 15.47 32.31 -13.65
C ASP A 33 14.56 31.37 -14.46
N GLY A 34 13.38 31.02 -13.93
CA GLY A 34 12.38 30.24 -14.64
C GLY A 34 11.93 30.94 -15.93
N ASN A 35 11.64 30.14 -16.96
CA ASN A 35 11.30 30.62 -18.30
C ASN A 35 9.98 30.04 -18.85
N LEU A 36 9.18 29.45 -17.97
CA LEU A 36 7.87 28.88 -18.24
C LEU A 36 7.00 29.02 -17.00
N VAL A 37 5.73 29.41 -17.17
CA VAL A 37 4.74 29.41 -16.09
C VAL A 37 3.72 28.31 -16.35
N LEU A 38 3.60 27.37 -15.43
CA LEU A 38 2.49 26.41 -15.39
C LEU A 38 1.35 27.00 -14.58
N VAL A 39 0.12 26.86 -15.05
CA VAL A 39 -1.07 27.30 -14.33
C VAL A 39 -1.98 26.12 -14.09
N ALA A 40 -2.31 25.83 -12.84
CA ALA A 40 -3.27 24.80 -12.45
C ALA A 40 -4.29 25.43 -11.51
N ASP A 41 -5.57 25.42 -11.87
CA ASP A 41 -6.67 26.01 -11.08
C ASP A 41 -6.35 27.40 -10.48
N GLY A 42 -5.79 28.30 -11.30
CA GLY A 42 -5.40 29.65 -10.89
C GLY A 42 -4.11 29.75 -10.04
N ILE A 43 -3.50 28.62 -9.68
CA ILE A 43 -2.17 28.58 -9.06
C ILE A 43 -1.09 28.59 -10.12
N HIS A 44 -0.05 29.38 -9.89
CA HIS A 44 1.02 29.62 -10.86
C HIS A 44 2.35 29.08 -10.34
N PHE A 45 3.05 28.33 -11.19
CA PHE A 45 4.37 27.77 -10.90
C PHE A 45 5.36 28.26 -11.98
N LYS A 46 6.35 29.06 -11.59
CA LYS A 46 7.38 29.56 -12.52
C LYS A 46 8.57 28.61 -12.49
N VAL A 47 8.77 27.85 -13.58
CA VAL A 47 9.68 26.70 -13.69
C VAL A 47 10.55 26.76 -14.95
N HIS A 48 11.45 25.79 -15.09
CA HIS A 48 12.35 25.65 -16.23
C HIS A 48 11.78 24.73 -17.30
N ARG A 49 11.56 25.28 -18.50
CA ARG A 49 11.14 24.56 -19.70
C ARG A 49 12.00 23.33 -20.00
N GLY A 50 13.32 23.47 -19.85
CA GLY A 50 14.28 22.40 -20.15
C GLY A 50 14.16 21.20 -19.22
N VAL A 51 13.81 21.40 -17.95
CA VAL A 51 13.61 20.32 -16.98
C VAL A 51 12.40 19.48 -17.38
N LEU A 52 11.26 20.13 -17.66
CA LEU A 52 10.04 19.44 -18.08
C LEU A 52 10.22 18.71 -19.41
N ALA A 53 10.76 19.38 -20.44
CA ALA A 53 10.95 18.79 -21.77
C ALA A 53 11.96 17.62 -21.77
N ARG A 54 12.90 17.59 -20.81
CA ARG A 54 13.84 16.49 -20.67
C ARG A 54 13.21 15.26 -20.02
N GLN A 55 12.32 15.47 -19.05
CA GLN A 55 11.77 14.38 -18.22
C GLN A 55 10.43 13.86 -18.74
N SER A 56 9.69 14.65 -19.52
CA SER A 56 8.36 14.33 -20.00
C SER A 56 8.27 14.48 -21.52
N GLU A 57 7.88 13.41 -22.19
CA GLU A 57 7.62 13.43 -23.63
C GLU A 57 6.44 14.35 -23.98
N VAL A 58 5.38 14.28 -23.17
CA VAL A 58 4.19 15.11 -23.36
C VAL A 58 4.53 16.59 -23.23
N PHE A 59 5.27 16.99 -22.19
CA PHE A 59 5.69 18.39 -22.07
C PHE A 59 6.63 18.79 -23.20
N ARG A 60 7.58 17.93 -23.61
CA ARG A 60 8.46 18.22 -24.75
C ARG A 60 7.66 18.56 -26.00
N ASP A 61 6.62 17.78 -26.28
CA ASP A 61 5.78 17.95 -27.46
C ASP A 61 4.89 19.19 -27.35
N ILE A 62 4.19 19.37 -26.22
CA ILE A 62 3.38 20.58 -25.94
C ILE A 62 4.22 21.85 -26.10
N LEU A 63 5.43 21.81 -25.57
CA LEU A 63 6.34 22.95 -25.58
C LEU A 63 6.90 23.20 -26.98
N SER A 64 7.01 22.19 -27.84
CA SER A 64 7.52 22.34 -29.22
C SER A 64 6.57 23.09 -30.17
N ILE A 65 5.29 23.17 -29.82
CA ILE A 65 4.27 23.83 -30.64
C ILE A 65 4.52 25.36 -30.62
N PRO A 66 4.65 26.01 -31.79
CA PRO A 66 4.78 27.46 -31.86
C PRO A 66 3.56 28.15 -31.26
N GLN A 67 3.79 29.01 -30.27
CA GLN A 67 2.72 29.80 -29.65
C GLN A 67 2.37 31.00 -30.54
N PRO A 68 1.07 31.36 -30.68
CA PRO A 68 0.66 32.58 -31.38
C PRO A 68 1.31 33.84 -30.80
N ALA A 69 1.45 34.89 -31.61
CA ALA A 69 2.08 36.15 -31.17
C ALA A 69 1.31 36.89 -30.06
N ASP A 70 0.00 36.63 -29.94
CA ASP A 70 -0.91 37.32 -29.01
C ASP A 70 -1.12 36.57 -27.68
N VAL A 71 -0.25 35.63 -27.33
CA VAL A 71 -0.40 34.82 -26.10
C VAL A 71 -0.10 35.64 -24.85
N THR A 72 -0.97 35.49 -23.84
CA THR A 72 -0.80 36.07 -22.52
C THR A 72 0.50 35.56 -21.88
N LEU A 73 1.43 36.46 -21.61
CA LEU A 73 2.65 36.18 -20.86
C LEU A 73 2.43 36.50 -19.38
N ILE A 74 3.01 35.69 -18.51
CA ILE A 74 3.07 35.96 -17.07
C ILE A 74 4.53 36.09 -16.69
N ASP A 75 4.90 37.24 -16.12
CA ASP A 75 6.30 37.58 -15.80
C ASP A 75 7.26 37.40 -17.00
N GLY A 76 6.80 37.81 -18.19
CA GLY A 76 7.54 37.67 -19.45
C GLY A 76 7.71 36.23 -19.95
N CYS A 77 7.11 35.25 -19.29
CA CYS A 77 7.23 33.83 -19.62
C CYS A 77 5.99 33.31 -20.35
N ASN A 78 6.20 32.32 -21.22
CA ASN A 78 5.10 31.56 -21.81
C ASN A 78 4.31 30.82 -20.73
N VAL A 79 3.01 30.70 -20.95
CA VAL A 79 2.08 30.07 -20.02
C VAL A 79 1.59 28.74 -20.58
N VAL A 80 1.55 27.70 -19.75
CA VAL A 80 0.91 26.42 -20.06
C VAL A 80 -0.12 26.13 -18.98
N GLU A 81 -1.38 26.04 -19.37
CA GLU A 81 -2.48 25.69 -18.49
C GLU A 81 -2.59 24.17 -18.34
N LEU A 82 -2.70 23.71 -17.10
CA LEU A 82 -2.87 22.33 -16.69
C LEU A 82 -4.24 22.19 -16.02
N TYR A 83 -4.92 21.09 -16.30
CA TYR A 83 -6.23 20.77 -15.72
C TYR A 83 -6.13 19.85 -14.50
N ASP A 84 -4.95 19.77 -13.90
CA ASP A 84 -4.65 18.91 -12.77
C ASP A 84 -4.75 19.67 -11.45
N SER A 85 -4.86 18.94 -10.34
CA SER A 85 -4.84 19.54 -9.01
C SER A 85 -3.54 20.33 -8.81
N PRO A 86 -3.59 21.59 -8.32
CA PRO A 86 -2.39 22.36 -8.03
C PRO A 86 -1.44 21.65 -7.05
N LEU A 87 -2.02 20.94 -6.09
CA LEU A 87 -1.27 20.18 -5.09
C LEU A 87 -0.54 18.99 -5.73
N ASP A 88 -1.18 18.30 -6.68
CA ASP A 88 -0.55 17.19 -7.40
C ASP A 88 0.59 17.67 -8.29
N VAL A 89 0.38 18.80 -8.98
CA VAL A 89 1.41 19.46 -9.78
C VAL A 89 2.61 19.85 -8.91
N MET A 90 2.36 20.41 -7.72
CA MET A 90 3.44 20.73 -6.75
C MET A 90 4.24 19.48 -6.35
N TYR A 91 3.58 18.36 -6.03
CA TYR A 91 4.28 17.11 -5.69
C TYR A 91 5.10 16.56 -6.86
N LEU A 92 4.56 16.62 -8.09
CA LEU A 92 5.31 16.22 -9.28
C LEU A 92 6.53 17.12 -9.50
N LEU A 93 6.36 18.45 -9.41
CA LEU A 93 7.46 19.40 -9.57
C LEU A 93 8.55 19.13 -8.54
N ARG A 94 8.19 18.94 -7.27
CA ARG A 94 9.15 18.55 -6.24
C ARG A 94 9.91 17.28 -6.60
N ALA A 95 9.22 16.25 -7.07
CA ALA A 95 9.86 15.02 -7.52
C ALA A 95 10.80 15.21 -8.73
N LEU A 96 10.50 16.14 -9.63
CA LEU A 96 11.33 16.44 -10.81
C LEU A 96 12.61 17.22 -10.48
N TYR A 97 12.54 18.13 -9.50
CA TYR A 97 13.69 18.95 -9.10
C TYR A 97 14.54 18.27 -8.03
N ASP A 98 13.90 17.69 -7.01
CA ASP A 98 14.59 17.17 -5.81
C ASP A 98 14.66 15.63 -5.76
N GLY A 99 13.97 14.94 -6.68
CA GLY A 99 13.78 13.49 -6.65
C GLY A 99 12.66 13.07 -5.69
N LEU A 100 12.42 11.75 -5.59
CA LEU A 100 11.48 11.23 -4.59
C LEU A 100 12.08 11.43 -3.19
N TYR A 101 11.40 12.26 -2.39
CA TYR A 101 11.84 12.66 -1.06
C TYR A 101 11.38 11.70 0.06
N PHE A 102 10.50 10.75 -0.26
CA PHE A 102 10.07 9.71 0.67
C PHE A 102 10.74 8.37 0.35
N LYS A 103 11.18 7.68 1.40
CA LYS A 103 11.78 6.33 1.28
C LYS A 103 10.72 5.22 1.33
N ARG A 104 9.54 5.50 1.89
CA ARG A 104 8.43 4.56 2.12
C ARG A 104 7.10 5.23 1.78
N THR A 105 6.06 4.45 1.51
CA THR A 105 4.71 4.97 1.23
C THR A 105 3.88 5.09 2.52
N GLN A 106 4.41 5.81 3.51
CA GLN A 106 3.70 6.00 4.78
C GLN A 106 2.38 6.77 4.57
N LYS A 107 1.51 6.76 5.57
CA LYS A 107 0.17 7.37 5.49
C LYS A 107 0.24 8.84 5.03
N GLU A 108 1.21 9.58 5.54
CA GLU A 108 1.44 11.00 5.29
C GLU A 108 1.92 11.25 3.86
N ASP A 109 2.76 10.35 3.33
CA ASP A 109 3.34 10.47 1.99
C ASP A 109 2.41 9.93 0.89
N PHE A 110 1.38 9.15 1.24
CA PHE A 110 0.59 8.42 0.25
C PHE A 110 -0.15 9.34 -0.74
N HIS A 111 -0.61 10.52 -0.29
CA HIS A 111 -1.22 11.49 -1.20
C HIS A 111 -0.21 11.97 -2.25
N ALA A 112 0.96 12.42 -1.80
CA ALA A 112 2.03 12.84 -2.70
C ALA A 112 2.47 11.71 -3.64
N PHE A 113 2.60 10.50 -3.11
CA PHE A 113 2.95 9.31 -3.87
C PHE A 113 1.95 9.06 -5.02
N THR A 114 0.65 9.04 -4.71
CA THR A 114 -0.38 8.78 -5.72
C THR A 114 -0.48 9.91 -6.75
N ALA A 115 -0.30 11.18 -6.32
CA ALA A 115 -0.22 12.33 -7.21
C ALA A 115 0.94 12.22 -8.21
N ILE A 116 2.14 11.90 -7.72
CA ILE A 116 3.32 11.71 -8.56
C ILE A 116 3.10 10.55 -9.55
N LEU A 117 2.54 9.43 -9.10
CA LEU A 117 2.29 8.29 -10.00
C LEU A 117 1.22 8.61 -11.07
N ARG A 118 0.13 9.31 -10.71
CA ARG A 118 -0.90 9.77 -11.67
C ARG A 118 -0.28 10.67 -12.73
N LEU A 119 0.40 11.74 -12.30
CA LEU A 119 0.91 12.72 -13.25
C LEU A 119 2.13 12.21 -14.02
N SER A 120 3.00 11.39 -13.42
CA SER A 120 4.09 10.74 -14.17
C SER A 120 3.54 9.79 -15.25
N THR A 121 2.41 9.12 -14.98
CA THR A 121 1.71 8.30 -15.99
C THR A 121 1.02 9.17 -17.05
N LYS A 122 0.40 10.30 -16.68
CA LYS A 122 -0.28 11.22 -17.61
C LYS A 122 0.70 11.91 -18.56
N TYR A 123 1.84 12.36 -18.03
CA TYR A 123 2.84 13.15 -18.75
C TYR A 123 4.02 12.33 -19.28
N PHE A 124 3.95 11.00 -19.18
CA PHE A 124 4.95 10.06 -19.69
C PHE A 124 6.35 10.35 -19.13
N ILE A 125 6.42 10.48 -17.80
CA ILE A 125 7.66 10.65 -17.03
C ILE A 125 8.07 9.27 -16.52
N GLU A 126 8.65 8.47 -17.40
CA GLU A 126 8.88 7.04 -17.15
C GLU A 126 9.83 6.80 -15.96
N SER A 127 10.82 7.66 -15.74
CA SER A 127 11.76 7.55 -14.61
C SER A 127 11.06 7.58 -13.25
N LEU A 128 10.16 8.56 -13.04
CA LEU A 128 9.37 8.65 -11.81
C LEU A 128 8.32 7.54 -11.73
N ARG A 129 7.67 7.22 -12.86
CA ARG A 129 6.67 6.16 -12.93
C ARG A 129 7.24 4.82 -12.50
N GLN A 130 8.41 4.44 -13.03
CA GLN A 130 9.10 3.19 -12.67
C GLN A 130 9.50 3.15 -11.20
N LEU A 131 10.02 4.27 -10.67
CA LEU A 131 10.44 4.35 -9.28
C LEU A 131 9.24 4.19 -8.32
N CYS A 132 8.12 4.86 -8.61
CA CYS A 132 6.87 4.67 -7.88
C CYS A 132 6.37 3.22 -7.99
N MET A 133 6.34 2.65 -9.20
CA MET A 133 5.87 1.27 -9.40
C MET A 133 6.72 0.24 -8.65
N SER A 134 8.05 0.38 -8.69
CA SER A 134 8.97 -0.49 -7.94
C SER A 134 8.71 -0.42 -6.43
N ARG A 135 8.42 0.78 -5.92
CA ARG A 135 8.05 0.96 -4.50
C ARG A 135 6.73 0.27 -4.17
N LEU A 136 5.69 0.45 -5.00
CA LEU A 136 4.40 -0.22 -4.79
C LEU A 136 4.53 -1.74 -4.79
N GLN A 137 5.32 -2.31 -5.70
CA GLN A 137 5.53 -3.76 -5.77
C GLN A 137 6.27 -4.31 -4.55
N THR A 138 7.11 -3.49 -3.91
CA THR A 138 7.75 -3.85 -2.64
C THR A 138 6.75 -3.80 -1.48
N ASP A 139 5.91 -2.76 -1.45
CA ASP A 139 4.92 -2.51 -0.39
C ASP A 139 3.69 -3.43 -0.50
N TRP A 140 3.37 -3.90 -1.70
CA TRP A 140 2.20 -4.71 -2.06
C TRP A 140 2.59 -5.85 -3.02
N PRO A 141 3.38 -6.82 -2.53
CA PRO A 141 4.02 -7.83 -3.34
C PRO A 141 3.05 -8.87 -3.88
N SER A 142 3.33 -9.38 -5.08
CA SER A 142 2.60 -10.48 -5.72
C SER A 142 3.19 -11.87 -5.43
N THR A 143 4.30 -11.94 -4.70
CA THR A 143 4.99 -13.18 -4.35
C THR A 143 5.00 -13.41 -2.84
N LEU A 144 4.96 -14.69 -2.42
CA LEU A 144 5.02 -15.06 -1.01
C LEU A 144 6.31 -14.57 -0.34
N SER A 145 7.45 -14.66 -1.04
CA SER A 145 8.74 -14.18 -0.53
C SER A 145 8.76 -12.66 -0.31
N GLY A 146 8.16 -11.90 -1.24
CA GLY A 146 7.98 -10.47 -1.08
C GLY A 146 7.07 -10.14 0.10
N TRP A 147 5.97 -10.88 0.26
CA TRP A 147 5.07 -10.73 1.39
C TRP A 147 5.77 -10.97 2.72
N ASP A 148 6.56 -12.03 2.81
CA ASP A 148 7.33 -12.35 4.01
C ASP A 148 8.35 -11.26 4.34
N MET A 149 8.98 -10.66 3.32
CA MET A 149 9.90 -9.53 3.51
C MET A 149 9.17 -8.31 4.06
N ARG A 150 8.00 -7.98 3.48
CA ARG A 150 7.13 -6.91 3.95
C ARG A 150 6.68 -7.13 5.41
N GLU A 151 6.26 -8.33 5.77
CA GLU A 151 5.82 -8.66 7.14
C GLU A 151 6.98 -8.55 8.15
N ARG A 152 8.20 -8.94 7.77
CA ARG A 152 9.39 -8.74 8.59
C ARG A 152 9.68 -7.26 8.81
N GLU A 153 9.61 -6.44 7.75
CA GLU A 153 9.83 -4.99 7.87
C GLU A 153 8.76 -4.28 8.71
N ALA A 154 7.54 -4.82 8.73
CA ALA A 154 6.43 -4.30 9.52
C ALA A 154 6.42 -4.79 10.99
N THR A 155 7.39 -5.62 11.39
CA THR A 155 7.47 -6.17 12.75
C THR A 155 8.72 -5.65 13.45
N ASP A 156 8.56 -5.00 14.61
CA ASP A 156 9.69 -4.45 15.36
C ASP A 156 10.52 -5.53 16.09
N GLU A 157 11.66 -5.12 16.68
CA GLU A 157 12.56 -6.01 17.44
C GLU A 157 11.87 -6.71 18.64
N LYS A 158 10.73 -6.18 19.10
CA LYS A 158 9.92 -6.75 20.19
C LYS A 158 8.82 -7.67 19.67
N GLY A 159 8.77 -7.94 18.37
CA GLY A 159 7.74 -8.76 17.73
C GLY A 159 6.39 -8.06 17.54
N ARG A 160 6.32 -6.73 17.73
CA ARG A 160 5.08 -5.98 17.54
C ARG A 160 4.89 -5.70 16.06
N TYR A 161 3.79 -6.21 15.52
CA TYR A 161 3.38 -5.98 14.14
C TYR A 161 2.67 -4.63 14.03
N ASN A 162 3.24 -3.70 13.27
CA ASN A 162 2.67 -2.36 13.05
C ASN A 162 2.88 -1.88 11.59
N PRO A 163 2.14 -2.47 10.62
CA PRO A 163 2.37 -2.19 9.21
C PRO A 163 2.02 -0.75 8.83
N ARG A 164 1.15 -0.06 9.58
CA ARG A 164 0.69 1.28 9.24
C ARG A 164 1.71 2.38 9.49
N ASP A 165 2.77 2.09 10.24
CA ASP A 165 3.90 3.01 10.37
C ASP A 165 4.68 3.11 9.05
N HIS A 166 4.53 2.13 8.14
CA HIS A 166 5.41 1.96 6.97
C HIS A 166 4.64 1.85 5.65
N LEU A 167 3.33 1.57 5.71
CA LEU A 167 2.49 1.25 4.57
C LEU A 167 1.15 1.99 4.67
N PRO A 168 0.56 2.40 3.53
CA PRO A 168 -0.72 3.07 3.51
C PRO A 168 -1.82 2.06 3.85
N HIS A 169 -2.98 2.51 4.34
CA HIS A 169 -4.09 1.59 4.61
C HIS A 169 -4.57 0.88 3.31
N PRO A 170 -4.83 -0.44 3.31
CA PRO A 170 -5.16 -1.19 2.08
C PRO A 170 -6.40 -0.65 1.36
N ILE A 171 -7.38 -0.09 2.08
CA ILE A 171 -8.58 0.50 1.46
C ILE A 171 -8.21 1.63 0.49
N VAL A 172 -7.28 2.50 0.89
CA VAL A 172 -6.86 3.63 0.06
C VAL A 172 -6.09 3.12 -1.15
N LEU A 173 -5.24 2.11 -0.96
CA LEU A 173 -4.56 1.45 -2.07
C LEU A 173 -5.53 0.77 -3.03
N ILE A 174 -6.50 -0.02 -2.56
CA ILE A 174 -7.46 -0.74 -3.41
C ILE A 174 -8.19 0.25 -4.33
N LYS A 175 -8.64 1.39 -3.79
CA LYS A 175 -9.26 2.45 -4.59
C LYS A 175 -8.31 3.00 -5.64
N PHE A 176 -7.10 3.37 -5.22
CA PHE A 176 -6.09 3.91 -6.11
C PHE A 176 -5.68 2.93 -7.22
N ALA A 177 -5.46 1.66 -6.87
CA ALA A 177 -5.11 0.61 -7.80
C ALA A 177 -6.21 0.38 -8.84
N LYS A 178 -7.49 0.47 -8.44
CA LYS A 178 -8.61 0.41 -9.38
C LYS A 178 -8.67 1.62 -10.30
N GLU A 179 -8.50 2.82 -9.74
CA GLU A 179 -8.46 4.08 -10.50
C GLU A 179 -7.36 4.04 -11.57
N MET A 180 -6.19 3.52 -11.22
CA MET A 180 -5.03 3.46 -12.11
C MET A 180 -4.93 2.19 -12.96
N GLY A 181 -5.87 1.26 -12.82
CA GLY A 181 -5.83 -0.03 -13.52
C GLY A 181 -4.69 -0.97 -13.06
N LEU A 182 -4.10 -0.75 -11.90
CA LEU A 182 -3.01 -1.56 -11.31
C LEU A 182 -3.56 -2.83 -10.62
N ARG A 183 -4.24 -3.68 -11.39
CA ARG A 183 -5.00 -4.81 -10.86
C ARG A 183 -4.15 -5.85 -10.13
N HIS A 184 -2.89 -6.03 -10.54
CA HIS A 184 -1.96 -6.99 -9.94
C HIS A 184 -1.63 -6.69 -8.46
N LEU A 185 -1.85 -5.45 -7.98
CA LEU A 185 -1.63 -5.09 -6.57
C LEU A 185 -2.81 -5.46 -5.67
N ILE A 186 -4.01 -5.58 -6.25
CA ILE A 186 -5.27 -5.70 -5.49
C ILE A 186 -5.32 -6.98 -4.64
N PRO A 187 -4.91 -8.18 -5.11
CA PRO A 187 -4.97 -9.39 -4.29
C PRO A 187 -4.20 -9.28 -2.97
N SER A 188 -2.97 -8.74 -3.02
CA SER A 188 -2.15 -8.54 -1.81
C SER A 188 -2.78 -7.54 -0.84
N ALA A 189 -3.42 -6.48 -1.36
CA ALA A 189 -4.09 -5.47 -0.56
C ALA A 189 -5.40 -5.97 0.04
N MET A 190 -6.15 -6.78 -0.70
CA MET A 190 -7.35 -7.45 -0.21
C MET A 190 -7.00 -8.47 0.88
N TYR A 191 -5.90 -9.21 0.70
CA TYR A 191 -5.38 -10.13 1.72
C TYR A 191 -4.96 -9.37 2.99
N ASP A 192 -4.22 -8.26 2.85
CA ASP A 192 -3.89 -7.41 4.00
C ASP A 192 -5.14 -6.93 4.75
N LEU A 193 -6.17 -6.51 4.02
CA LEU A 193 -7.41 -5.99 4.59
C LEU A 193 -8.29 -7.08 5.23
N CYS A 194 -8.35 -8.29 4.66
CA CYS A 194 -9.21 -9.36 5.21
C CYS A 194 -8.71 -9.88 6.58
N ARG A 195 -7.45 -9.56 6.94
CA ARG A 195 -6.85 -9.80 8.26
C ARG A 195 -7.30 -8.82 9.34
N TYR A 196 -8.08 -7.80 9.00
CA TYR A 196 -8.69 -6.89 9.96
C TYR A 196 -10.05 -7.42 10.40
N GLY A 197 -10.42 -7.16 11.66
CA GLY A 197 -11.77 -7.44 12.15
C GLY A 197 -12.86 -6.76 11.29
N PRO A 198 -14.00 -7.43 11.02
CA PRO A 198 -15.02 -6.92 10.10
C PRO A 198 -15.50 -5.49 10.39
N SER A 199 -15.65 -5.12 11.66
CA SER A 199 -16.04 -3.75 12.05
C SER A 199 -15.04 -2.71 11.55
N LYS A 200 -13.73 -2.98 11.61
CA LYS A 200 -12.70 -2.05 11.10
C LYS A 200 -12.76 -1.93 9.58
N VAL A 201 -13.00 -3.04 8.88
CA VAL A 201 -13.15 -3.05 7.42
C VAL A 201 -14.35 -2.20 6.99
N VAL A 202 -15.49 -2.36 7.67
CA VAL A 202 -16.73 -1.60 7.39
C VAL A 202 -16.60 -0.13 7.77
N SER A 203 -15.94 0.18 8.88
CA SER A 203 -15.69 1.57 9.32
C SER A 203 -14.77 2.34 8.37
N GLY A 204 -14.02 1.67 7.49
CA GLY A 204 -13.11 2.32 6.55
C GLY A 204 -11.92 3.00 7.21
N GLU A 205 -11.22 3.83 6.43
CA GLU A 205 -10.03 4.56 6.87
C GLU A 205 -10.28 6.07 6.89
N LEU A 206 -9.78 6.76 7.91
CA LEU A 206 -9.77 8.21 7.95
C LEU A 206 -8.52 8.74 7.23
N THR A 207 -8.73 9.46 6.12
CA THR A 207 -7.67 10.16 5.38
C THR A 207 -7.61 11.64 5.74
N HIS A 208 -6.52 12.28 5.31
CA HIS A 208 -6.04 13.58 5.78
C HIS A 208 -7.09 14.69 5.87
N VAL A 209 -6.71 15.64 6.73
CA VAL A 209 -7.49 16.70 7.30
C VAL A 209 -7.43 17.95 6.42
N GLU A 210 -8.59 18.46 6.01
CA GLU A 210 -8.72 19.87 5.64
C GLU A 210 -9.04 20.63 6.93
N GLU A 211 -8.19 21.59 7.29
CA GLU A 211 -8.49 22.51 8.38
C GLU A 211 -9.39 23.61 7.82
N PHE A 212 -10.69 23.49 8.06
CA PHE A 212 -11.67 24.51 7.66
C PHE A 212 -12.07 25.29 8.92
N GLU A 213 -11.75 26.58 8.95
CA GLU A 213 -12.08 27.48 10.09
C GLU A 213 -11.58 26.99 11.46
N GLY A 214 -10.44 26.28 11.50
CA GLY A 214 -9.87 25.75 12.76
C GLY A 214 -10.56 24.49 13.29
N GLN A 215 -11.40 23.84 12.49
CA GLN A 215 -11.92 22.49 12.75
C GLN A 215 -11.27 21.47 11.80
N LEU A 216 -10.86 20.34 12.37
CA LEU A 216 -10.33 19.20 11.60
C LEU A 216 -11.51 18.49 10.92
N VAL A 217 -11.60 18.57 9.59
CA VAL A 217 -12.56 17.78 8.81
C VAL A 217 -11.90 16.47 8.41
N PHE A 218 -12.47 15.34 8.84
CA PHE A 218 -11.97 14.02 8.48
C PHE A 218 -12.71 13.48 7.26
N ASN A 219 -11.97 13.13 6.21
CA ASN A 219 -12.53 12.40 5.08
C ASN A 219 -12.44 10.90 5.33
N GLN A 220 -13.60 10.23 5.35
CA GLN A 220 -13.68 8.78 5.53
C GLN A 220 -13.68 8.08 4.17
N VAL A 221 -12.72 7.18 3.98
CA VAL A 221 -12.59 6.37 2.79
C VAL A 221 -13.17 4.98 3.07
N LEU A 222 -14.33 4.73 2.47
CA LEU A 222 -15.04 3.44 2.56
C LEU A 222 -14.80 2.57 1.33
N LEU A 223 -14.79 1.25 1.49
CA LEU A 223 -14.85 0.34 0.34
C LEU A 223 -16.17 0.46 -0.41
N SER A 224 -16.16 0.09 -1.69
CA SER A 224 -17.41 -0.18 -2.40
C SER A 224 -18.11 -1.40 -1.80
N THR A 225 -19.43 -1.50 -1.95
CA THR A 225 -20.19 -2.66 -1.47
C THR A 225 -19.65 -3.98 -2.06
N GLU A 226 -19.29 -3.95 -3.34
CA GLU A 226 -18.70 -5.09 -4.04
C GLU A 226 -17.36 -5.52 -3.42
N ASP A 227 -16.47 -4.57 -3.14
CA ASP A 227 -15.18 -4.87 -2.51
C ASP A 227 -15.34 -5.34 -1.07
N LEU A 228 -16.31 -4.80 -0.35
CA LEU A 228 -16.63 -5.26 0.99
C LEU A 228 -17.03 -6.74 0.97
N TYR A 229 -17.90 -7.16 0.04
CA TYR A 229 -18.25 -8.58 -0.12
C TYR A 229 -17.02 -9.44 -0.43
N ARG A 230 -16.16 -8.99 -1.35
CA ARG A 230 -14.93 -9.72 -1.69
C ARG A 230 -14.03 -9.91 -0.48
N VAL A 231 -13.81 -8.86 0.31
CA VAL A 231 -12.98 -8.94 1.53
C VAL A 231 -13.57 -9.94 2.54
N LEU A 232 -14.89 -9.93 2.73
CA LEU A 232 -15.56 -10.85 3.65
C LEU A 232 -15.46 -12.31 3.17
N ILE A 233 -15.70 -12.57 1.87
CA ILE A 233 -15.51 -13.90 1.27
C ILE A 233 -14.06 -14.36 1.42
N GLY A 234 -13.10 -13.47 1.15
CA GLY A 234 -11.68 -13.80 1.30
C GLY A 234 -11.29 -14.08 2.75
N ARG A 235 -11.90 -13.39 3.72
CA ARG A 235 -11.73 -13.71 5.15
C ARG A 235 -12.24 -15.11 5.48
N GLU A 236 -13.41 -15.50 4.99
CA GLU A 236 -13.94 -16.87 5.17
C GLU A 236 -13.04 -17.92 4.51
N ALA A 237 -12.53 -17.63 3.31
CA ALA A 237 -11.60 -18.50 2.60
C ALA A 237 -10.27 -18.67 3.36
N ALA A 238 -9.74 -17.58 3.92
CA ALA A 238 -8.53 -17.58 4.75
C ALA A 238 -8.70 -18.44 6.01
N GLN A 239 -9.82 -18.30 6.72
CA GLN A 239 -10.14 -19.15 7.88
C GLN A 239 -10.34 -20.62 7.50
N ARG A 240 -11.01 -20.87 6.36
CA ARG A 240 -11.19 -22.22 5.82
C ARG A 240 -9.86 -22.88 5.46
N ALA A 241 -8.90 -22.12 4.94
CA ALA A 241 -7.56 -22.64 4.63
C ALA A 241 -6.83 -23.11 5.88
N VAL A 242 -6.94 -22.39 7.01
CA VAL A 242 -6.36 -22.85 8.30
C VAL A 242 -7.07 -24.12 8.78
N ALA A 243 -8.40 -24.15 8.74
CA ALA A 243 -9.17 -25.33 9.15
C ALA A 243 -8.84 -26.57 8.27
N GLN A 244 -8.67 -26.36 6.96
CA GLN A 244 -8.28 -27.40 6.01
C GLN A 244 -6.87 -27.93 6.33
N PHE A 245 -5.90 -27.04 6.59
CA PHE A 245 -4.55 -27.46 7.02
C PHE A 245 -4.59 -28.29 8.30
N ILE A 246 -5.38 -27.88 9.31
CA ILE A 246 -5.52 -28.66 10.54
C ILE A 246 -6.06 -30.06 10.24
N LEU A 247 -7.08 -30.16 9.39
CA LEU A 247 -7.72 -31.43 9.05
C LEU A 247 -6.78 -32.34 8.24
N GLU A 248 -6.09 -31.80 7.25
CA GLU A 248 -5.30 -32.59 6.30
C GLU A 248 -3.89 -32.91 6.81
N GLU A 249 -3.28 -32.01 7.59
CA GLU A 249 -1.86 -32.11 7.94
C GLU A 249 -1.60 -32.34 9.43
N LEU A 250 -2.58 -32.08 10.31
CA LEU A 250 -2.36 -32.20 11.76
C LEU A 250 -3.29 -33.21 12.43
N THR A 251 -4.51 -33.39 11.93
CA THR A 251 -5.48 -34.35 12.47
C THR A 251 -5.01 -35.76 12.15
N GLU A 252 -4.84 -36.58 13.19
CA GLU A 252 -4.34 -37.96 13.07
C GLU A 252 -3.02 -38.07 12.29
N ARG A 253 -2.19 -37.02 12.33
CA ARG A 253 -0.91 -36.97 11.59
C ARG A 253 -0.01 -38.14 11.98
N GLU A 254 0.43 -38.90 10.99
CA GLU A 254 1.44 -39.93 11.16
C GLU A 254 2.83 -39.35 11.43
N ILE A 255 3.68 -40.13 12.11
CA ILE A 255 5.09 -39.77 12.28
C ILE A 255 5.85 -39.90 10.95
N SER A 256 6.94 -39.14 10.82
CA SER A 256 7.85 -39.30 9.68
C SER A 256 8.32 -40.76 9.56
N PRO A 257 8.49 -41.30 8.33
CA PRO A 257 9.06 -42.63 8.11
C PRO A 257 10.41 -42.84 8.81
N ASP A 258 11.20 -41.78 8.93
CA ASP A 258 12.54 -41.71 9.54
C ASP A 258 12.51 -41.26 11.00
N CYS A 259 11.34 -41.32 11.66
CA CYS A 259 11.18 -40.92 13.05
C CYS A 259 12.10 -41.72 13.98
N HIS A 260 12.99 -41.01 14.71
CA HIS A 260 13.91 -41.62 15.67
C HIS A 260 13.18 -42.37 16.80
N ASN A 261 11.98 -41.91 17.14
CA ASN A 261 11.15 -42.52 18.18
C ASN A 261 10.25 -43.65 17.65
N LYS A 262 10.31 -44.03 16.36
CA LYS A 262 9.42 -45.04 15.77
C LYS A 262 9.42 -46.38 16.51
N HIS A 263 10.59 -46.82 16.99
CA HIS A 263 10.74 -48.05 17.76
C HIS A 263 10.49 -47.88 19.26
N ARG A 264 10.31 -46.63 19.73
CA ARG A 264 10.04 -46.29 21.13
C ARG A 264 8.59 -45.85 21.28
N GLU A 265 7.76 -46.74 21.83
CA GLU A 265 6.32 -46.49 22.02
C GLU A 265 5.60 -46.09 20.71
N GLY A 266 6.06 -46.61 19.56
CA GLY A 266 5.45 -46.32 18.25
C GLY A 266 5.60 -44.86 17.80
N GLY A 267 6.52 -44.08 18.39
CA GLY A 267 6.68 -42.66 18.09
C GLY A 267 5.68 -41.75 18.79
N ARG A 268 4.96 -42.26 19.80
CA ARG A 268 3.94 -41.55 20.59
C ARG A 268 4.34 -40.12 20.97
N VAL A 269 5.58 -39.91 21.42
CA VAL A 269 6.07 -38.59 21.85
C VAL A 269 6.03 -37.54 20.73
N CYS A 270 6.32 -37.95 19.48
CA CYS A 270 6.20 -37.05 18.32
C CYS A 270 4.74 -36.85 17.92
N GLN A 271 3.89 -37.87 18.04
CA GLN A 271 2.44 -37.74 17.78
C GLN A 271 1.78 -36.79 18.78
N GLU A 272 2.09 -36.91 20.07
CA GLU A 272 1.62 -35.99 21.11
C GLU A 272 2.09 -34.55 20.83
N SER A 273 3.32 -34.36 20.35
CA SER A 273 3.81 -33.04 19.94
C SER A 273 3.00 -32.45 18.78
N PHE A 274 2.65 -33.25 17.76
CA PHE A 274 1.77 -32.80 16.68
C PHE A 274 0.36 -32.48 17.15
N TYR A 275 -0.18 -33.27 18.08
CA TYR A 275 -1.47 -32.99 18.72
C TYR A 275 -1.45 -31.66 19.47
N PHE A 276 -0.35 -31.32 20.16
CA PHE A 276 -0.19 -30.01 20.78
C PHE A 276 -0.14 -28.87 19.76
N ILE A 277 0.57 -29.05 18.63
CA ILE A 277 0.57 -28.06 17.53
C ILE A 277 -0.86 -27.87 17.02
N MET A 278 -1.56 -28.97 16.72
CA MET A 278 -2.96 -28.97 16.29
C MET A 278 -3.87 -28.15 17.22
N LEU A 279 -3.80 -28.40 18.54
CA LEU A 279 -4.62 -27.66 19.51
C LEU A 279 -4.31 -26.16 19.52
N ASN A 280 -3.03 -25.76 19.42
CA ASN A 280 -2.65 -24.35 19.42
C ASN A 280 -2.99 -23.66 18.09
N THR A 281 -2.83 -24.35 16.95
CA THR A 281 -3.26 -23.86 15.64
C THR A 281 -4.78 -23.70 15.60
N LEU A 282 -5.55 -24.64 16.16
CA LEU A 282 -7.01 -24.57 16.23
C LEU A 282 -7.50 -23.34 17.01
N ARG A 283 -6.83 -23.01 18.12
CA ARG A 283 -7.13 -21.78 18.90
C ARG A 283 -6.88 -20.49 18.10
N SER A 284 -6.12 -20.55 17.02
CA SER A 284 -5.71 -19.40 16.23
C SER A 284 -6.59 -19.15 14.99
N VAL A 285 -7.49 -20.07 14.63
CA VAL A 285 -8.34 -20.00 13.41
C VAL A 285 -9.17 -18.70 13.35
N GLY A 286 -9.62 -18.19 14.50
CA GLY A 286 -10.38 -16.93 14.60
C GLY A 286 -9.55 -15.65 14.62
N GLY A 287 -8.22 -15.78 14.73
CA GLY A 287 -7.31 -14.67 15.00
C GLY A 287 -7.05 -14.48 16.49
N ILE A 288 -5.77 -14.46 16.86
CA ILE A 288 -5.29 -14.11 18.21
C ILE A 288 -4.36 -12.89 18.18
N ALA A 289 -4.07 -12.36 16.99
CA ALA A 289 -3.09 -11.32 16.76
C ALA A 289 -3.74 -10.13 16.04
N CYS A 290 -3.77 -8.97 16.69
CA CYS A 290 -4.32 -7.73 16.14
C CYS A 290 -3.68 -7.42 14.78
N GLY A 291 -4.52 -7.22 13.74
CA GLY A 291 -4.05 -6.94 12.38
C GLY A 291 -3.56 -8.16 11.61
N ARG A 292 -3.63 -9.35 12.21
CA ARG A 292 -3.40 -10.67 11.62
C ARG A 292 -4.54 -11.62 12.00
N ASP A 293 -5.76 -11.08 12.10
CA ASP A 293 -6.93 -11.80 12.55
C ASP A 293 -7.41 -12.75 11.45
N GLY A 294 -7.32 -14.07 11.67
CA GLY A 294 -7.63 -15.06 10.65
C GLY A 294 -6.60 -15.09 9.52
N ASP A 295 -5.33 -14.77 9.81
CA ASP A 295 -4.22 -14.81 8.86
C ASP A 295 -3.64 -16.25 8.73
N PRO A 296 -3.88 -16.95 7.60
CA PRO A 296 -3.38 -18.30 7.41
C PRO A 296 -1.85 -18.36 7.31
N LEU A 297 -1.21 -17.43 6.60
CA LEU A 297 0.25 -17.45 6.44
C LEU A 297 0.97 -17.25 7.77
N TYR A 298 0.49 -16.32 8.59
CA TYR A 298 1.02 -16.10 9.93
C TYR A 298 0.73 -17.30 10.84
N THR A 299 -0.50 -17.86 10.80
CA THR A 299 -0.87 -19.03 11.60
C THR A 299 0.00 -20.25 11.26
N LEU A 300 0.27 -20.49 9.98
CA LEU A 300 1.15 -21.56 9.52
C LEU A 300 2.60 -21.33 9.97
N THR A 301 3.09 -20.09 9.89
CA THR A 301 4.42 -19.72 10.42
C THR A 301 4.52 -20.00 11.91
N GLN A 302 3.51 -19.58 12.69
CA GLN A 302 3.43 -19.86 14.13
C GLN A 302 3.41 -21.36 14.43
N ALA A 303 2.71 -22.17 13.62
CA ALA A 303 2.69 -23.61 13.78
C ALA A 303 4.10 -24.24 13.63
N ALA A 304 4.90 -23.77 12.67
CA ALA A 304 6.29 -24.20 12.53
C ALA A 304 7.18 -23.69 13.67
N GLU A 305 7.01 -22.44 14.12
CA GLU A 305 7.79 -21.85 15.21
C GLU A 305 7.59 -22.58 16.55
N MET A 306 6.41 -23.19 16.78
CA MET A 306 6.17 -24.03 17.97
C MET A 306 7.20 -25.16 18.13
N LEU A 307 7.82 -25.63 17.05
CA LEU A 307 8.88 -26.64 17.13
C LEU A 307 10.08 -26.14 17.95
N SER A 308 10.35 -24.84 17.94
CA SER A 308 11.53 -24.22 18.58
C SER A 308 11.21 -23.51 19.89
N ARG A 309 9.95 -23.51 20.32
CA ARG A 309 9.50 -22.87 21.57
C ARG A 309 9.74 -23.76 22.80
N GLU A 310 10.02 -23.11 23.91
CA GLU A 310 10.31 -23.75 25.22
C GLU A 310 9.32 -23.31 26.32
N ASP A 311 8.28 -22.58 25.96
CA ASP A 311 7.35 -21.93 26.89
C ASP A 311 5.99 -22.65 27.00
N PHE A 312 5.89 -23.93 26.59
CA PHE A 312 4.70 -24.74 26.84
C PHE A 312 4.64 -25.12 28.32
N SER A 313 3.46 -25.21 28.93
CA SER A 313 3.33 -25.62 30.33
C SER A 313 2.66 -26.98 30.43
N ASP A 314 3.26 -27.90 31.20
CA ASP A 314 2.64 -29.17 31.62
C ASP A 314 1.85 -29.03 32.93
N GLY A 315 1.66 -27.79 33.42
CA GLY A 315 1.05 -27.48 34.71
C GLY A 315 2.06 -27.39 35.87
N VAL A 316 3.32 -27.77 35.66
CA VAL A 316 4.38 -27.75 36.69
C VAL A 316 5.63 -27.00 36.21
N ARG A 317 6.02 -27.15 34.94
CA ARG A 317 7.21 -26.51 34.35
C ARG A 317 6.94 -26.04 32.93
N LEU A 318 7.79 -25.11 32.50
CA LEU A 318 7.92 -24.81 31.09
C LEU A 318 8.69 -25.95 30.39
N CYS A 319 8.19 -26.38 29.23
CA CYS A 319 8.72 -27.48 28.47
C CYS A 319 8.71 -27.16 26.97
N SER A 320 9.53 -27.86 26.21
CA SER A 320 9.56 -27.84 24.75
C SER A 320 8.83 -29.03 24.16
N LEU A 321 8.48 -28.95 22.87
CA LEU A 321 7.92 -30.10 22.16
C LEU A 321 8.99 -31.18 22.01
N ASN A 322 8.67 -32.40 22.46
CA ASN A 322 9.54 -33.58 22.41
C ASN A 322 9.54 -34.26 21.03
N ILE A 323 9.60 -33.45 19.97
CA ILE A 323 9.57 -33.89 18.58
C ILE A 323 11.00 -34.12 18.04
N CYS A 324 11.22 -35.27 17.39
CA CYS A 324 12.52 -35.62 16.84
C CYS A 324 12.86 -34.83 15.56
N ALA A 325 14.14 -34.77 15.19
CA ALA A 325 14.61 -34.00 14.03
C ALA A 325 13.94 -34.39 12.70
N ALA A 326 13.70 -35.68 12.46
CA ALA A 326 13.03 -36.15 11.24
C ALA A 326 11.59 -35.64 11.14
N CYS A 327 10.81 -35.77 12.22
CA CYS A 327 9.43 -35.24 12.27
C CYS A 327 9.39 -33.70 12.21
N ARG A 328 10.39 -33.00 12.78
CA ARG A 328 10.53 -31.54 12.65
C ARG A 328 10.70 -31.14 11.18
N LEU A 329 11.66 -31.74 10.48
CA LEU A 329 11.98 -31.41 9.09
C LEU A 329 10.80 -31.73 8.16
N ASP A 330 10.15 -32.86 8.37
CA ASP A 330 8.94 -33.27 7.64
C ASP A 330 7.81 -32.24 7.80
N PHE A 331 7.56 -31.79 9.03
CA PHE A 331 6.51 -30.81 9.30
C PHE A 331 6.83 -29.42 8.75
N VAL A 332 8.09 -28.97 8.81
CA VAL A 332 8.50 -27.69 8.19
C VAL A 332 8.22 -27.70 6.69
N ARG A 333 8.55 -28.79 5.98
CA ARG A 333 8.26 -28.92 4.54
C ARG A 333 6.76 -28.90 4.24
N CYS A 334 5.96 -29.54 5.11
CA CYS A 334 4.51 -29.51 5.04
C CYS A 334 3.97 -28.07 5.18
N VAL A 335 4.44 -27.33 6.19
CA VAL A 335 4.07 -25.92 6.41
C VAL A 335 4.47 -25.05 5.22
N ASP A 336 5.70 -25.20 4.71
CA ASP A 336 6.19 -24.41 3.56
C ASP A 336 5.33 -24.65 2.31
N ARG A 337 4.97 -25.92 2.03
CA ARG A 337 4.04 -26.27 0.95
C ARG A 337 2.67 -25.62 1.16
N ALA A 338 2.08 -25.76 2.34
CA ALA A 338 0.77 -25.20 2.65
C ALA A 338 0.74 -23.67 2.53
N ARG A 339 1.84 -22.98 2.91
CA ARG A 339 1.96 -21.53 2.74
C ARG A 339 2.00 -21.13 1.26
N GLN A 340 2.72 -21.87 0.44
CA GLN A 340 2.77 -21.65 -1.00
C GLN A 340 1.39 -21.84 -1.65
N GLU A 341 0.70 -22.94 -1.32
CA GLU A 341 -0.67 -23.22 -1.81
C GLU A 341 -1.68 -22.15 -1.36
N VAL A 342 -1.57 -21.67 -0.12
CA VAL A 342 -2.36 -20.54 0.37
C VAL A 342 -2.13 -19.30 -0.49
N TRP A 343 -0.86 -18.93 -0.71
CA TRP A 343 -0.51 -17.73 -1.48
C TRP A 343 -1.07 -17.78 -2.91
N GLU A 344 -0.95 -18.91 -3.58
CA GLU A 344 -1.45 -19.11 -4.95
C GLU A 344 -2.98 -19.00 -5.05
N ARG A 345 -3.71 -19.32 -3.98
CA ARG A 345 -5.18 -19.25 -3.93
C ARG A 345 -5.72 -17.86 -3.58
N ILE A 346 -4.89 -16.95 -3.06
CA ILE A 346 -5.31 -15.61 -2.61
C ILE A 346 -6.07 -14.83 -3.70
N PRO A 347 -5.61 -14.73 -4.97
CA PRO A 347 -6.39 -14.06 -6.01
C PRO A 347 -7.80 -14.64 -6.17
N GLY A 348 -7.93 -15.96 -6.19
CA GLY A 348 -9.21 -16.64 -6.31
C GLY A 348 -10.16 -16.42 -5.14
N TRP A 349 -9.64 -16.22 -3.94
CA TRP A 349 -10.46 -15.89 -2.76
C TRP A 349 -11.26 -14.59 -2.93
N PHE A 350 -10.75 -13.67 -3.74
CA PHE A 350 -11.38 -12.37 -4.01
C PHE A 350 -12.08 -12.30 -5.37
N GLY A 351 -12.24 -13.45 -6.04
CA GLY A 351 -12.82 -13.53 -7.39
C GLY A 351 -11.94 -12.84 -8.44
N MET A 352 -10.62 -12.99 -8.30
CA MET A 352 -9.60 -12.32 -9.13
C MET A 352 -8.76 -13.31 -9.95
N ASP A 353 -9.23 -14.54 -10.14
CA ASP A 353 -8.60 -15.51 -11.04
C ASP A 353 -8.64 -15.00 -12.49
N GLY A 354 -7.48 -14.91 -13.13
CA GLY A 354 -7.36 -14.49 -14.54
C GLY A 354 -6.98 -13.01 -14.79
N PHE A 355 -6.55 -12.27 -13.77
CA PHE A 355 -5.78 -11.04 -14.03
C PHE A 355 -4.32 -11.42 -14.30
N ASP A 356 -4.01 -11.67 -15.57
CA ASP A 356 -2.62 -11.83 -16.03
C ASP A 356 -1.77 -10.63 -15.60
N HIS A 357 -0.53 -10.92 -15.18
CA HIS A 357 0.45 -9.99 -14.62
C HIS A 357 0.82 -8.82 -15.54
#